data_AF-A0A7X2KEK3-F1
#
_entry.id   AF-A0A7X2KEK3-F1
#
_cell.length_a   1.000
_cell.length_b   1.000
_cell.length_c   1.000
_cell.angle_alpha   90.00
_cell.angle_beta   90.00
_cell.angle_gamma   90.00
#
_symmetry.space_group_name_H-M   'P 1'
#
loop_
_entity.id
_entity.type
_entity.pdbx_description
1 polymer ?
#
loop_
_entity_poly.entity_id
_entity_poly.type
_entity_poly.pdbx_seq_one_letter_code
_entity_poly.pdbx_strand_id
1 'polypeptide(L)'
;MPKLIVVDQDGNETSYDVKSGQTILDVAYDEDLNLPCECGGSMACATCHVIVDEAWAAKLAPKSEDEEDTLDLCFELDKNSRLGCQIEITDELDGLKVKLVG
;
A
#
# COMPACT_ATOMS: atom_id res chain seq x y z
N MET A 1 0.18 6.77 16.99
CA MET A 1 -0.81 6.52 15.92
C MET A 1 -0.31 7.32 14.74
N PRO A 2 0.50 6.69 13.87
CA PRO A 2 0.94 7.33 12.64
C PRO A 2 -0.28 7.57 11.74
N LYS A 3 -0.13 8.50 10.80
CA LYS A 3 -1.12 8.76 9.76
C LYS A 3 -0.81 8.02 8.48
N LEU A 4 -1.83 7.42 7.87
CA LEU A 4 -1.80 6.99 6.46
C LEU A 4 -2.60 8.00 5.63
N ILE A 5 -2.00 8.51 4.58
CA ILE A 5 -2.65 9.37 3.59
C ILE A 5 -2.92 8.53 2.35
N VAL A 6 -4.19 8.37 2.00
CA VAL A 6 -4.63 7.61 0.82
C VAL A 6 -5.18 8.58 -0.21
N VAL A 7 -4.65 8.47 -1.43
CA VAL A 7 -5.24 9.07 -2.63
C VAL A 7 -6.06 7.99 -3.33
N ASP A 8 -7.37 8.17 -3.40
CA ASP A 8 -8.26 7.24 -4.09
C ASP A 8 -8.12 7.32 -5.62
N GLN A 9 -8.87 6.47 -6.33
CA GLN A 9 -8.89 6.41 -7.79
C GLN A 9 -9.40 7.71 -8.44
N ASP A 10 -10.23 8.48 -7.74
CA ASP A 10 -10.77 9.77 -8.19
C ASP A 10 -9.80 10.93 -7.90
N GLY A 11 -8.71 10.68 -7.17
CA GLY A 11 -7.71 11.66 -6.77
C GLY A 11 -8.03 12.40 -5.47
N ASN A 12 -9.05 11.98 -4.71
CA ASN A 12 -9.34 12.55 -3.40
C ASN A 12 -8.34 12.02 -2.37
N GLU A 13 -7.86 12.93 -1.53
CA GLU A 13 -6.90 12.62 -0.47
C GLU A 13 -7.61 12.56 0.88
N THR A 14 -7.49 11.43 1.57
CA THR A 14 -8.02 11.22 2.93
C THR A 14 -6.91 10.74 3.85
N SER A 15 -6.91 11.24 5.09
CA SER A 15 -5.96 10.84 6.13
C SER A 15 -6.66 9.99 7.18
N TYR A 16 -6.02 8.87 7.55
CA TYR A 16 -6.49 7.92 8.55
C TYR A 16 -5.48 7.83 9.68
N ASP A 17 -5.95 7.86 10.93
CA ASP A 17 -5.13 7.57 12.10
C ASP A 17 -5.07 6.05 12.28
N VAL A 18 -3.88 5.46 12.14
CA VAL A 18 -3.71 4.01 12.14
C VAL A 18 -2.86 3.55 13.33
N LYS A 19 -2.97 2.27 13.67
CA LYS A 19 -2.09 1.66 14.70
C LYS A 19 -0.80 1.23 14.04
N SER A 20 0.32 1.48 14.72
CA SER A 20 1.60 0.91 14.31
C SER A 20 1.48 -0.62 14.28
N GLY A 21 2.00 -1.24 13.22
CA GLY A 21 1.90 -2.67 12.95
C GLY A 21 0.74 -3.07 12.04
N GLN A 22 -0.16 -2.17 11.65
CA GLN A 22 -1.16 -2.46 10.62
C GLN A 22 -0.52 -2.38 9.23
N THR A 23 -0.93 -3.27 8.34
CA THR A 23 -0.60 -3.16 6.92
C THR A 23 -1.54 -2.17 6.22
N ILE A 24 -1.16 -1.68 5.03
CA ILE A 24 -2.08 -0.88 4.20
C ILE A 24 -3.36 -1.67 3.89
N LEU A 25 -3.25 -2.99 3.71
CA LEU A 25 -4.42 -3.84 3.49
C LEU A 25 -5.35 -3.88 4.72
N ASP A 26 -4.81 -3.96 5.93
CA ASP A 26 -5.62 -3.93 7.15
C ASP A 26 -6.41 -2.62 7.26
N VAL A 27 -5.73 -1.50 6.99
CA VAL A 27 -6.37 -0.17 6.99
C VAL A 27 -7.44 -0.07 5.91
N ALA A 28 -7.19 -0.64 4.73
CA ALA A 28 -8.17 -0.66 3.66
C ALA A 28 -9.44 -1.44 4.04
N TYR A 29 -9.31 -2.53 4.79
CA TYR A 29 -10.48 -3.25 5.31
C TYR A 29 -11.18 -2.52 6.44
N ASP A 30 -10.43 -1.94 7.39
CA ASP A 30 -11.01 -1.21 8.52
C ASP A 30 -11.79 0.03 8.07
N GLU A 31 -11.35 0.69 6.99
CA GLU A 31 -11.88 1.96 6.49
C GLU A 31 -12.70 1.82 5.19
N ASP A 32 -13.05 0.58 4.79
CA ASP A 32 -13.82 0.26 3.57
C ASP A 32 -13.26 0.90 2.29
N LEU A 33 -11.93 0.95 2.15
CA LEU A 33 -11.26 1.47 0.96
C LEU A 33 -11.42 0.52 -0.23
N ASN A 34 -11.49 1.09 -1.44
CA ASN A 34 -11.52 0.31 -2.68
C ASN A 34 -10.12 -0.24 -3.05
N LEU A 35 -9.61 -1.15 -2.22
CA LEU A 35 -8.36 -1.86 -2.43
C LEU A 35 -8.61 -3.38 -2.34
N PRO A 36 -8.82 -4.08 -3.46
CA PRO A 36 -9.12 -5.50 -3.45
C PRO A 36 -7.90 -6.34 -3.02
N CYS A 37 -8.12 -7.43 -2.28
CA CYS A 37 -7.08 -8.43 -2.03
C CYS A 37 -7.65 -9.85 -2.16
N GLU A 38 -7.44 -10.47 -3.33
CA GLU A 38 -8.00 -11.80 -3.61
C GLU A 38 -7.30 -12.92 -2.84
N CYS A 39 -6.00 -12.77 -2.56
CA CYS A 39 -5.21 -13.78 -1.86
C CYS A 39 -5.18 -13.61 -0.33
N GLY A 40 -5.88 -12.61 0.21
CA GLY A 40 -5.91 -12.31 1.65
C GLY A 40 -4.55 -11.96 2.26
N GLY A 41 -3.66 -11.32 1.49
CA GLY A 41 -2.35 -10.88 1.96
C GLY A 41 -1.22 -11.92 1.90
N SER A 42 -1.45 -13.07 1.26
CA SER A 42 -0.45 -14.15 1.14
C SER A 42 0.61 -13.93 0.05
N MET A 43 0.70 -12.74 -0.53
CA MET A 43 1.62 -12.41 -1.64
C MET A 43 1.45 -13.32 -2.87
N ALA A 44 0.24 -13.85 -3.11
CA ALA A 44 -0.05 -14.72 -4.24
C ALA A 44 -0.86 -14.04 -5.36
N CYS A 45 -1.18 -12.76 -5.20
CA CYS A 45 -1.85 -11.93 -6.21
C CYS A 45 -1.31 -10.50 -6.12
N ALA A 46 -1.59 -9.70 -7.15
CA ALA A 46 -1.20 -8.29 -7.19
C ALA A 46 -2.38 -7.30 -7.05
N THR A 47 -3.57 -7.75 -6.62
CA THR A 47 -4.76 -6.88 -6.57
C THR A 47 -4.69 -5.80 -5.50
N CYS A 48 -3.89 -6.01 -4.45
CA CYS A 48 -3.65 -5.02 -3.39
C CYS A 48 -2.56 -4.00 -3.76
N HIS A 49 -2.27 -3.87 -5.05
CA HIS A 49 -1.27 -2.96 -5.58
C HIS A 49 -1.62 -1.51 -5.21
N VAL A 50 -0.61 -0.79 -4.72
CA VAL A 50 -0.64 0.65 -4.45
C VAL A 50 0.61 1.30 -5.01
N ILE A 51 0.54 2.59 -5.31
CA ILE A 51 1.70 3.39 -5.68
C ILE A 51 2.11 4.22 -4.48
N VAL A 52 3.33 4.01 -3.98
CA VAL A 52 3.88 4.78 -2.86
C VAL A 52 4.38 6.14 -3.36
N ASP A 53 4.11 7.21 -2.63
CA ASP A 53 4.65 8.52 -2.94
C ASP A 53 6.20 8.48 -2.86
N GLU A 54 6.87 9.13 -3.82
CA GLU A 54 8.33 9.09 -3.96
C GLU A 54 9.08 9.57 -2.72
N ALA A 55 8.49 10.48 -1.92
CA ALA A 55 9.08 10.93 -0.67
C ALA A 55 9.19 9.83 0.39
N TRP A 56 8.45 8.73 0.24
CA TRP A 56 8.39 7.62 1.18
C TRP A 56 9.06 6.34 0.67
N ALA A 57 9.23 6.19 -0.65
CA ALA A 57 9.78 4.97 -1.24
C ALA A 57 11.14 4.54 -0.63
N ALA A 58 12.03 5.50 -0.34
CA ALA A 58 13.34 5.22 0.26
C ALA A 58 13.31 4.89 1.76
N LYS A 59 12.17 5.13 2.44
CA LYS A 59 11.98 4.80 3.87
C LYS A 59 11.39 3.41 4.08
N LEU A 60 10.79 2.82 3.05
CA LEU A 60 10.25 1.47 3.13
C LEU A 60 11.37 0.44 3.04
N ALA A 61 11.12 -0.74 3.60
CA ALA A 61 11.94 -1.90 3.31
C ALA A 61 11.94 -2.17 1.79
N PRO A 62 13.06 -2.62 1.22
CA PRO A 62 13.12 -3.02 -0.18
C PRO A 62 12.11 -4.14 -0.45
N LYS A 63 11.62 -4.21 -1.70
CA LYS A 63 10.78 -5.32 -2.14
C LYS A 63 11.56 -6.63 -2.01
N SER A 64 10.88 -7.70 -1.65
CA SER A 64 11.44 -9.04 -1.86
C SER A 64 11.41 -9.42 -3.34
N GLU A 65 12.21 -10.40 -3.74
CA GLU A 65 12.16 -10.98 -5.10
C GLU A 65 10.75 -11.48 -5.42
N ASP A 66 10.11 -12.19 -4.47
CA ASP A 66 8.72 -12.66 -4.62
C ASP A 66 7.70 -11.51 -4.81
N GLU A 67 7.91 -10.36 -4.16
CA GLU A 67 7.04 -9.19 -4.32
C GLU A 67 7.25 -8.57 -5.72
N GLU A 68 8.50 -8.47 -6.18
CA GLU A 68 8.84 -8.00 -7.53
C GLU A 68 8.22 -8.88 -8.61
N ASP A 69 8.42 -10.20 -8.52
CA ASP A 69 7.85 -11.19 -9.45
C ASP A 69 6.32 -11.12 -9.50
N THR A 70 5.68 -10.88 -8.36
CA THR A 70 4.22 -10.74 -8.28
C THR A 70 3.75 -9.43 -8.91
N LEU A 71 4.45 -8.32 -8.67
CA LEU A 71 4.15 -7.01 -9.23
C LEU A 71 4.35 -6.95 -10.75
N ASP A 72 5.26 -7.75 -11.31
CA ASP A 72 5.47 -7.85 -12.76
C ASP A 72 4.23 -8.35 -13.53
N LEU A 73 3.26 -8.92 -12.82
CA LEU A 73 1.97 -9.32 -13.38
C LEU A 73 0.94 -8.17 -13.43
N CYS A 74 1.23 -7.00 -12.84
CA CYS A 74 0.35 -5.83 -12.84
C CYS A 74 0.34 -5.10 -14.18
N PHE A 75 -0.84 -4.57 -14.56
CA PHE A 75 -1.00 -3.79 -15.78
C PHE A 75 -0.42 -2.36 -15.66
N GLU A 76 -0.56 -1.71 -14.49
CA GLU A 76 -0.14 -0.32 -14.25
C GLU A 76 1.11 -0.21 -13.37
N LEU A 77 2.17 -0.93 -13.72
CA LEU A 77 3.40 -0.95 -12.92
C LEU A 77 4.15 0.40 -12.98
N ASP A 78 4.23 1.07 -11.83
CA ASP A 78 5.11 2.23 -11.56
C ASP A 78 6.36 1.82 -10.75
N LYS A 79 7.45 2.62 -10.81
CA LYS A 79 8.69 2.42 -10.03
C LYS A 79 8.44 2.26 -8.52
N ASN A 80 7.44 2.95 -7.98
CA ASN A 80 7.08 2.95 -6.57
C ASN A 80 5.89 2.03 -6.26
N SER A 81 5.52 1.15 -7.19
CA SER A 81 4.49 0.14 -6.96
C SER A 81 4.91 -0.79 -5.83
N ARG A 82 3.95 -1.11 -4.95
CA ARG A 82 4.11 -2.05 -3.84
C ARG A 82 2.83 -2.85 -3.66
N LEU A 83 2.95 -4.01 -3.04
CA LEU A 83 1.80 -4.75 -2.54
C LEU A 83 1.41 -4.17 -1.18
N GLY A 84 0.22 -3.57 -1.06
CA GLY A 84 -0.24 -2.94 0.17
C GLY A 84 -0.30 -3.91 1.37
N CYS A 85 -0.47 -5.21 1.12
CA CYS A 85 -0.41 -6.23 2.17
C CYS A 85 1.01 -6.48 2.72
N GLN A 86 2.05 -6.00 2.06
CA GLN A 86 3.46 -6.16 2.45
C GLN A 86 4.05 -4.90 3.09
N ILE A 87 3.30 -3.80 3.13
CA ILE A 87 3.72 -2.57 3.78
C ILE A 87 3.08 -2.49 5.17
N GLU A 88 3.87 -2.78 6.18
CA GLU A 88 3.53 -2.51 7.58
C GLU A 88 3.80 -1.04 7.92
N ILE A 89 2.80 -0.37 8.49
CA ILE A 89 2.86 1.03 8.88
C ILE A 89 3.44 1.10 10.30
N THR A 90 4.58 1.78 10.44
CA THR A 90 5.25 2.00 11.73
C THR A 90 5.15 3.47 12.15
N ASP A 91 5.48 3.78 13.40
CA ASP A 91 5.52 5.18 13.87
C ASP A 91 6.50 6.06 13.05
N GLU A 92 7.53 5.47 12.41
CA GLU A 92 8.48 6.18 11.53
C GLU A 92 7.87 6.57 10.17
N LEU A 93 6.74 5.95 9.83
CA LEU A 93 5.98 6.17 8.62
C LEU A 93 4.77 7.10 8.85
N ASP A 94 4.81 7.93 9.90
CA ASP A 94 3.77 8.94 10.15
C ASP A 94 3.65 9.94 8.99
N GLY A 95 2.51 9.88 8.29
CA GLY A 95 2.24 10.65 7.08
C GLY A 95 2.56 9.91 5.78
N LEU A 96 2.80 8.59 5.83
CA LEU A 96 2.96 7.74 4.64
C LEU A 96 1.83 8.01 3.66
N LYS A 97 2.19 8.32 2.42
CA LYS A 97 1.24 8.61 1.35
C LYS A 97 1.27 7.54 0.27
N VAL A 98 0.10 7.01 -0.06
CA VAL A 98 -0.09 6.03 -1.13
C VAL A 98 -1.27 6.40 -2.01
N LYS A 99 -1.22 5.95 -3.27
CA LYS A 99 -2.32 6.03 -4.23
C LYS A 99 -2.88 4.64 -4.50
N LEU A 100 -4.19 4.49 -4.47
CA LEU A 100 -4.88 3.29 -4.92
C LEU A 100 -4.90 3.25 -6.45
N VAL A 101 -4.60 2.09 -7.01
CA VAL A 101 -4.66 1.84 -8.46
C VAL A 101 -5.89 1.01 -8.82
N GLY A 102 -6.39 1.18 -10.04
CA GLY A 102 -7.63 0.56 -10.51
C GLY A 102 -8.58 1.54 -11.18
#